data_AF-A0A950XI65-F1
#
_entry.id   AF-A0A950XI65-F1
#
_cell.length_a   1.000
_cell.length_b   1.000
_cell.length_c   1.000
_cell.angle_alpha   90.00
_cell.angle_beta   90.00
_cell.angle_gamma   90.00
#
_symmetry.space_group_name_H-M   'P 1'
#
loop_
_entity.id
_entity.type
_entity.pdbx_description
1 polymer ?
#
loop_
_entity_poly.entity_id
_entity_poly.type
_entity_poly.pdbx_seq_one_letter_code
_entity_poly.pdbx_strand_id
1 'polypeptide(L)' 'MNVIDVLNREQLKDELPEFRAGDTVKVYSKVLEGGKERTQMFEGVVIVRKGGGAGESITVRRIAHGVGVE' A
#
# COMPACT_ATOMS: atom_id res chain seq x y z
N MET A 1 -10.25 -3.55 25.68
CA MET A 1 -10.51 -3.24 24.26
C MET A 1 -10.84 -1.76 24.17
N ASN A 2 -10.05 -0.99 23.42
CA ASN A 2 -10.33 0.42 23.23
C ASN A 2 -11.46 0.57 22.19
N VAL A 3 -12.31 1.58 22.33
CA VAL A 3 -13.43 1.83 21.38
C VAL A 3 -12.89 2.04 19.96
N ILE A 4 -11.71 2.63 19.85
CA ILE A 4 -10.99 2.84 18.58
C ILE A 4 -10.66 1.51 17.88
N ASP A 5 -10.33 0.45 18.62
CA ASP A 5 -10.01 -0.86 18.03
C ASP A 5 -11.25 -1.50 17.37
N VAL A 6 -12.44 -1.24 17.92
CA VAL A 6 -13.70 -1.76 17.38
C VAL A 6 -14.04 -1.08 16.05
N LEU A 7 -13.93 0.26 15.99
CA LEU A 7 -14.14 1.01 14.74
C LEU A 7 -13.10 0.68 13.66
N ASN A 8 -11.84 0.45 14.06
CA ASN A 8 -10.80 0.09 13.11
C ASN A 8 -11.03 -1.27 12.49
N ARG A 9 -11.65 -2.22 13.21
CA ARG A 9 -11.92 -3.56 12.71
C ARG A 9 -12.87 -3.55 11.51
N GLU A 10 -13.85 -2.66 11.48
CA GLU A 10 -14.79 -2.50 10.34
C GLU A 10 -14.12 -1.89 9.10
N GLN A 11 -12.97 -1.23 9.25
CA GLN A 11 -12.22 -0.60 8.17
C GLN A 11 -11.06 -1.46 7.64
N LEU A 12 -10.85 -2.65 8.21
CA LEU A 12 -9.85 -3.58 7.73
C LEU A 12 -10.28 -4.16 6.38
N LYS A 13 -9.30 -4.38 5.49
CA LYS A 13 -9.51 -5.11 4.25
C LYS A 13 -9.26 -6.60 4.52
N ASP A 14 -10.27 -7.44 4.31
CA ASP A 14 -10.17 -8.88 4.55
C ASP A 14 -9.27 -9.64 3.56
N GLU A 15 -9.02 -9.09 2.37
CA GLU A 15 -8.38 -9.82 1.25
C GLU A 15 -7.00 -9.25 0.85
N LEU A 16 -6.17 -8.86 1.82
CA LEU A 16 -4.79 -8.48 1.52
C LEU A 16 -3.91 -9.74 1.41
N PRO A 17 -3.12 -9.90 0.33
CA PRO A 17 -2.14 -10.98 0.26
C PRO A 17 -1.10 -10.81 1.36
N GLU A 18 -0.54 -11.93 1.84
CA GLU A 18 0.58 -11.89 2.78
C GLU A 18 1.88 -11.56 2.03
N PHE A 19 2.60 -10.55 2.50
CA PHE A 19 3.90 -10.15 1.96
C PHE A 19 4.76 -9.50 3.06
N ARG A 20 6.07 -9.42 2.85
CA ARG A 20 7.04 -8.88 3.80
C ARG A 20 8.02 -7.93 3.14
N ALA A 21 8.82 -7.24 3.95
CA ALA A 21 9.95 -6.47 3.45
C ALA A 21 10.92 -7.41 2.69
N GLY A 22 11.36 -6.96 1.51
CA GLY A 22 12.15 -7.74 0.55
C GLY A 22 11.33 -8.33 -0.60
N ASP A 23 10.01 -8.44 -0.47
CA ASP A 23 9.18 -8.97 -1.55
C ASP A 23 8.96 -7.92 -2.65
N THR A 24 8.84 -8.37 -3.89
CA THR A 24 8.45 -7.51 -5.02
C THR A 24 6.94 -7.53 -5.16
N VAL A 25 6.32 -6.34 -5.12
CA VAL A 25 4.87 -6.18 -5.17
C VAL A 25 4.45 -5.28 -6.32
N LYS A 26 3.23 -5.52 -6.82
CA LYS A 26 2.54 -4.63 -7.77
C LYS A 26 1.41 -3.94 -7.04
N VAL A 27 1.54 -2.63 -6.86
CA VAL A 27 0.52 -1.78 -6.23
C VAL A 27 -0.27 -1.08 -7.33
N TYR A 28 -1.59 -1.28 -7.34
CA TYR A 28 -2.49 -0.61 -8.26
C TYR A 28 -3.15 0.56 -7.53
N SER A 29 -2.78 1.79 -7.90
CA SER A 29 -3.39 3.00 -7.37
C SER A 29 -4.44 3.53 -8.34
N LYS A 30 -5.62 3.87 -7.83
CA LYS A 30 -6.62 4.60 -8.59
C LYS A 30 -6.31 6.09 -8.52
N VAL A 31 -6.07 6.69 -9.68
CA VAL A 31 -5.79 8.11 -9.83
C VAL A 31 -6.96 8.76 -10.55
N LEU A 32 -7.62 9.71 -9.89
CA LEU A 32 -8.72 10.49 -10.43
C LEU A 32 -8.22 11.91 -10.74
N GLU A 33 -8.12 12.26 -12.03
CA GLU A 33 -7.65 13.57 -12.48
C GLU A 33 -8.59 14.12 -13.56
N GLY A 34 -9.11 15.34 -13.37
CA GLY A 34 -9.93 16.03 -14.38
C GLY A 34 -11.18 15.27 -14.83
N GLY A 35 -11.77 14.46 -13.96
CA GLY A 35 -12.96 13.65 -14.27
C GLY A 35 -12.69 12.33 -15.00
N LYS A 36 -11.41 11.97 -15.23
CA LYS A 36 -11.02 10.65 -15.75
C LYS A 36 -10.42 9.82 -14.62
N GLU A 37 -10.87 8.58 -14.52
CA GLU A 37 -10.30 7.58 -13.62
C GLU A 37 -9.29 6.72 -14.41
N ARG A 38 -8.07 6.59 -13.87
CA ARG A 38 -7.05 5.66 -14.38
C ARG A 38 -6.52 4.80 -13.24
N THR A 39 -6.22 3.54 -13.53
CA THR A 39 -5.47 2.69 -12.61
C THR A 39 -3.99 2.74 -12.99
N GLN A 40 -3.16 3.23 -12.09
CA GLN A 40 -1.71 3.30 -12.25
C GLN A 40 -1.05 2.15 -11.49
N MET A 41 -0.23 1.36 -12.19
CA MET A 41 0.55 0.29 -11.58
C MET A 41 1.92 0.80 -11.12
N PHE A 42 2.28 0.51 -9.89
CA PHE A 42 3.59 0.73 -9.30
C PHE A 42 4.19 -0.62 -8.88
N GLU A 43 5.22 -1.07 -9.60
CA GLU A 43 5.96 -2.29 -9.28
C GLU A 43 7.29 -1.94 -8.62
N GLY A 44 7.60 -2.59 -7.51
CA GLY A 44 8.86 -2.38 -6.79
C GLY A 44 9.02 -3.31 -5.58
N VAL A 45 10.12 -3.13 -4.86
CA VAL A 45 10.47 -3.93 -3.68
C VAL A 45 9.92 -3.25 -2.42
N VAL A 46 9.24 -3.99 -1.56
CA VAL A 46 8.83 -3.49 -0.24
C VAL A 46 10.07 -3.31 0.63
N ILE A 47 10.36 -2.07 1.03
CA ILE A 47 11.52 -1.77 1.89
C ILE A 47 11.12 -1.59 3.35
N VAL A 48 9.87 -1.18 3.61
CA VAL A 48 9.35 -0.95 4.95
C VAL A 48 7.90 -1.41 5.01
N ARG A 49 7.54 -2.08 6.10
CA ARG A 49 6.16 -2.35 6.53
C ARG A 49 6.08 -1.95 7.99
N LYS A 50 5.16 -1.05 8.35
CA LYS A 50 5.08 -0.46 9.69
C LYS A 50 3.63 -0.29 10.14
N GLY A 51 3.43 -0.33 11.45
CA GLY A 51 2.12 -0.23 12.08
C GLY A 51 1.41 -1.58 12.16
N GLY A 52 0.10 -1.53 12.39
CA GLY A 52 -0.77 -2.71 12.47
C GLY A 52 -2.23 -2.30 12.40
N GLY A 53 -3.09 -3.22 11.99
CA GLY A 53 -4.51 -2.96 11.78
C GLY A 53 -4.74 -1.88 10.71
N ALA A 54 -5.71 -0.99 10.94
CA ALA A 54 -6.08 0.04 9.98
C ALA A 54 -4.97 1.10 9.73
N GLY A 55 -4.01 1.23 10.65
CA GLY A 55 -2.87 2.15 10.52
C GLY A 55 -1.63 1.53 9.87
N GLU A 56 -1.74 0.32 9.34
CA GLU A 56 -0.63 -0.33 8.65
C GLU A 56 -0.28 0.39 7.34
N SER A 57 1.02 0.58 7.10
CA SER A 57 1.54 1.20 5.88
C SER A 57 2.78 0.47 5.37
N ILE A 58 2.97 0.58 4.06
CA ILE A 58 4.10 -0.01 3.34
C ILE A 58 4.81 1.05 2.51
N THR A 59 6.10 0.86 2.29
CA THR A 59 6.91 1.69 1.40
C THR A 59 7.52 0.79 0.34
N VAL A 60 7.29 1.12 -0.93
CA VAL A 60 7.70 0.32 -2.08
C VAL A 60 8.68 1.13 -2.90
N ARG A 61 9.91 0.62 -3.07
CA ARG A 61 10.96 1.27 -3.83
C ARG A 61 11.07 0.69 -5.23
N ARG A 62 11.18 1.54 -6.24
CA ARG A 62 11.54 1.14 -7.62
C ARG A 62 12.57 2.08 -8.23
N ILE A 63 13.24 1.62 -9.28
CA ILE A 63 14.09 2.47 -10.12
C ILE A 63 13.29 2.85 -11.36
N ALA A 64 13.01 4.14 -11.54
CA ALA A 64 12.35 4.68 -12.72
C ALA A 64 13.34 5.57 -13.49
N HIS A 65 13.65 5.21 -14.73
CA HIS A 65 14.57 5.96 -15.59
C HIS A 65 15.92 6.28 -14.93
N GLY A 66 16.48 5.34 -14.16
CA GLY A 66 17.75 5.50 -13.46
C GLY A 66 17.68 6.25 -12.13
N VAL A 67 16.50 6.71 -11.70
CA VAL A 67 16.28 7.41 -10.43
C VAL A 67 15.49 6.54 -9.47
N GLY A 68 15.89 6.50 -8.19
CA GLY A 68 15.13 5.82 -7.14
C GLY A 68 13.87 6.58 -6.75
N VAL A 69 12.74 5.88 -6.70
CA VAL A 69 11.42 6.43 -6.31
C VAL A 69 10.82 5.50 -5.25
N GLU A 70 10.23 6.10 -4.20
CA GLU A 70 9.62 5.44 -3.04
C GLU A 70 8.21 5.99 -2.77
#